data_AF-A0A7H9BG40-F1
#
_entry.id   AF-A0A7H9BG40-F1
#
_cell.length_a   1.000
_cell.length_b   1.000
_cell.length_c   1.000
_cell.angle_alpha   90.00
_cell.angle_beta   90.00
_cell.angle_gamma   90.00
#
_symmetry.space_group_name_H-M   'P 1'
#
loop_
_entity.id
_entity.type
_entity.pdbx_description
1 polymer ?
#
loop_
_entity_poly.entity_id
_entity_poly.type
_entity_poly.pdbx_seq_one_letter_code
_entity_poly.pdbx_strand_id
1 'polypeptide(L)' 'MTRQQWEHQVLMRVKRDGGFSMFWVTENGHRAAAATRLVESGKIIRQPDQYPWCAYQINQAPC' A
#
# COMPACT_ATOMS: atom_id res chain seq x y z
N MET A 1 0.72 16.89 5.79
CA MET A 1 1.28 15.59 6.17
C MET A 1 2.68 15.45 5.59
N THR A 2 3.62 14.96 6.37
CA THR A 2 4.98 14.63 5.91
C THR A 2 4.96 13.38 5.05
N ARG A 3 6.05 13.12 4.32
CA ARG A 3 6.26 11.89 3.55
C ARG A 3 5.97 10.63 4.38
N GLN A 4 6.52 10.54 5.59
CA GLN A 4 6.36 9.39 6.47
C GLN A 4 4.92 9.23 6.96
N GLN A 5 4.20 10.33 7.19
CA GLN A 5 2.79 10.28 7.58
C GLN A 5 1.89 9.70 6.47
N TRP A 6 2.18 10.02 5.21
CA TRP A 6 1.46 9.43 4.07
C TRP A 6 1.75 7.94 3.91
N GLU A 7 3.00 7.54 4.03
CA GLU A 7 3.40 6.12 3.99
C GLU A 7 2.75 5.34 5.15
N HIS A 8 2.72 5.91 6.36
CA HIS A 8 2.05 5.31 7.50
C HIS A 8 0.54 5.12 7.26
N GLN A 9 -0.13 6.11 6.67
CA GLN A 9 -1.56 5.98 6.31
C GLN A 9 -1.81 4.82 5.34
N VAL A 10 -0.98 4.68 4.30
CA VAL A 10 -1.14 3.59 3.32
C VAL A 10 -0.89 2.23 3.99
N LEU A 11 0.14 2.11 4.83
CA LEU A 11 0.39 0.88 5.58
C LEU A 11 -0.78 0.50 6.49
N MET A 12 -1.36 1.47 7.20
CA MET A 12 -2.53 1.23 8.05
C MET A 12 -3.75 0.80 7.24
N ARG A 13 -3.93 1.36 6.03
CA ARG A 13 -4.99 0.94 5.11
C ARG A 13 -4.82 -0.53 4.70
N VAL A 14 -3.62 -0.90 4.26
CA VAL A 14 -3.30 -2.28 3.88
C VAL A 14 -3.48 -3.23 5.06
N LYS A 15 -3.03 -2.86 6.25
CA LYS A 15 -3.17 -3.69 7.46
C LYS A 15 -4.63 -3.93 7.84
N ARG A 16 -5.47 -2.90 7.72
CA ARG A 16 -6.88 -2.96 8.13
C ARG A 16 -7.75 -3.67 7.09
N ASP A 17 -7.55 -3.37 5.82
CA ASP A 17 -8.46 -3.77 4.74
C ASP A 17 -7.90 -4.90 3.85
N GLY A 18 -6.66 -5.35 4.09
CA GLY A 18 -6.00 -6.31 3.20
C GLY A 18 -5.65 -5.73 1.83
N GLY A 19 -5.54 -4.40 1.73
CA GLY A 19 -5.11 -3.71 0.52
C GLY A 19 -5.67 -2.30 0.37
N PHE A 20 -5.58 -1.78 -0.85
CA PHE A 20 -6.22 -0.55 -1.31
C PHE A 20 -6.56 -0.67 -2.79
N SER A 21 -7.56 0.08 -3.25
CA SER A 21 -7.84 0.19 -4.69
C SER A 21 -6.90 1.22 -5.34
N MET A 22 -6.61 1.03 -6.63
CA MET A 22 -5.87 2.03 -7.41
C MET A 22 -6.57 3.40 -7.35
N PHE A 23 -7.89 3.43 -7.46
CA PHE A 23 -8.68 4.67 -7.37
C PHE A 23 -8.39 5.46 -6.09
N TRP A 24 -8.38 4.81 -4.92
CA TRP A 24 -8.17 5.49 -3.64
C TRP A 24 -6.78 6.13 -3.52
N VAL A 25 -5.74 5.48 -4.07
CA VAL A 25 -4.38 6.04 -4.05
C VAL A 25 -4.21 7.14 -5.10
N THR A 26 -4.85 7.03 -6.26
CA THR A 26 -4.72 8.03 -7.35
C THR A 26 -5.58 9.27 -7.15
N GLU A 27 -6.68 9.18 -6.39
CA GLU A 27 -7.47 10.34 -5.96
C GLU A 27 -6.64 11.35 -5.14
N ASN A 28 -5.47 10.93 -4.64
CA ASN A 28 -4.56 11.80 -3.91
C ASN A 28 -3.10 11.50 -4.31
N GLY A 29 -2.49 12.40 -5.09
CA GLY A 29 -1.13 12.21 -5.59
C GLY A 29 -0.07 11.91 -4.52
N HIS A 30 -0.24 12.37 -3.28
CA HIS A 30 0.67 12.01 -2.19
C HIS A 30 0.52 10.55 -1.73
N ARG A 31 -0.71 10.01 -1.72
CA ARG A 31 -0.97 8.60 -1.45
C ARG A 31 -0.47 7.72 -2.59
N ALA A 32 -0.67 8.13 -3.84
CA ALA A 32 -0.09 7.45 -5.00
C ALA A 32 1.42 7.33 -4.85
N ALA A 33 2.11 8.44 -4.62
CA ALA A 33 3.57 8.45 -4.46
C ALA A 33 4.03 7.63 -3.23
N ALA A 34 3.26 7.63 -2.13
CA ALA A 34 3.56 6.81 -0.95
C ALA A 34 3.37 5.31 -1.23
N ALA A 35 2.29 4.93 -1.91
CA ALA A 35 2.03 3.55 -2.31
C ALA A 35 3.13 3.02 -3.25
N THR A 36 3.51 3.80 -4.27
CA THR A 36 4.63 3.46 -5.17
C THR A 36 5.90 3.19 -4.38
N ARG A 37 6.31 4.11 -3.49
CA ARG A 37 7.52 3.92 -2.66
C ARG A 37 7.44 2.70 -1.75
N LEU A 38 6.28 2.41 -1.18
CA LEU A 38 6.09 1.25 -0.30
C LEU A 38 6.16 -0.08 -1.07
N VAL A 39 5.69 -0.08 -2.31
CA VAL A 39 5.85 -1.22 -3.23
C VAL A 39 7.30 -1.38 -3.67
N GLU A 40 7.95 -0.30 -4.10
CA GLU A 40 9.37 -0.30 -4.51
C GLU A 40 10.32 -0.71 -3.37
N SER A 41 10.02 -0.31 -2.13
CA SER A 41 10.77 -0.73 -0.94
C SER A 41 10.43 -2.15 -0.47
N GLY A 42 9.50 -2.84 -1.14
CA GLY A 42 9.08 -4.18 -0.79
C GLY A 42 8.33 -4.29 0.54
N LYS A 43 7.90 -3.18 1.15
CA LYS A 43 7.07 -3.18 2.38
C LYS A 43 5.63 -3.56 2.10
N ILE A 44 5.16 -3.32 0.88
CA ILE A 44 3.87 -3.77 0.38
C ILE A 44 4.14 -4.62 -0.85
N ILE A 45 3.50 -5.79 -0.91
CA ILE A 45 3.57 -6.69 -2.07
C ILE A 45 2.18 -6.98 -2.60
N ARG A 46 2.07 -7.21 -3.91
CA ARG A 46 0.83 -7.61 -4.57
C ARG A 46 0.60 -9.11 -4.39
N GLN A 47 -0.60 -9.50 -3.99
CA GLN A 47 -1.04 -10.90 -3.90
C GLN A 47 -2.08 -11.20 -5.00
N PRO A 48 -1.65 -11.60 -6.20
CA PRO A 48 -2.56 -11.75 -7.34
C PRO A 48 -3.68 -12.78 -7.11
N ASP A 49 -3.44 -13.77 -6.24
CA ASP A 49 -4.33 -14.93 -6.08
C ASP A 49 -5.59 -14.65 -5.23
N GLN A 50 -5.60 -13.55 -4.46
CA GLN A 50 -6.70 -13.25 -3.55
C GLN A 50 -7.71 -12.27 -4.17
N TYR A 51 -7.23 -11.21 -4.83
CA TYR A 51 -8.06 -10.27 -5.60
C TYR A 51 -7.20 -9.55 -6.67
N PRO A 52 -7.42 -9.78 -7.97
CA PRO A 52 -6.51 -9.29 -9.02
C PRO A 52 -6.35 -7.76 -9.06
N TRP A 53 -7.31 -7.00 -8.52
CA TRP A 53 -7.38 -5.54 -8.63
C TRP A 53 -7.03 -4.75 -7.36
N CYS A 54 -6.90 -5.41 -6.21
CA CYS A 54 -6.71 -4.71 -4.93
C CYS A 54 -5.97 -5.50 -3.84
N ALA A 55 -5.55 -6.74 -4.11
CA ALA A 55 -4.84 -7.53 -3.11
C ALA A 55 -3.40 -7.05 -2.97
N TYR A 56 -3.19 -6.21 -1.95
CA TYR A 56 -1.90 -5.76 -1.48
C TYR A 56 -1.78 -6.16 -0.02
N GLN A 57 -0.64 -6.70 0.40
CA GLN A 57 -0.38 -7.00 1.80
C GLN A 57 0.91 -6.37 2.28
N ILE A 58 1.04 -6.17 3.58
CA ILE A 58 2.33 -5.84 4.18
C ILE A 58 3.23 -7.05 4.00
N ASN A 59 4.42 -6.82 3.45
CA ASN A 59 5.44 -7.84 3.38
C ASN A 59 5.98 -8.07 4.81
N GLN A 60 5.43 -9.09 5.46
CA GLN A 60 6.00 -9.63 6.68
C GLN A 60 7.21 -10.46 6.25
N ALA A 61 8.35 -9.81 6.04
CA ALA A 61 9.59 -10.56 5.94
C ALA A 61 9.71 -11.40 7.22
N PRO A 62 9.86 -12.74 7.14
CA PRO A 62 10.17 -13.52 8.32
C PRO A 62 11.49 -12.99 8.88
N CYS A 63 11.47 -12.57 10.14
CA CYS A 63 12.69 -12.26 10.89
C CYS A 63 13.63 -13.46 10.92
#